data_AF-A0A0F9R2G8-F1
#
_entry.id   AF-A0A0F9R2G8-F1
#
_cell.length_a   1.000
_cell.length_b   1.000
_cell.length_c   1.000
_cell.angle_alpha   90.00
_cell.angle_beta   90.00
_cell.angle_gamma   90.00
#
_symmetry.space_group_name_H-M   'P 1'
#
loop_
_entity.id
_entity.type
_entity.pdbx_description
1 polymer ?
#
loop_
_entity_poly.entity_id
_entity_poly.type
_entity_poly.pdbx_seq_one_letter_code
_entity_poly.pdbx_strand_id
1 'polypeptide(L)'
;MDINQKILEFAGFKLKNYRSPTCNHNPRCQFWITPDGRHWPQSELPDFTDPESGIAHLFKWVVPKLKAHYEALSIPGYCQTALPLFEDWVYECIIENKEPALSLCYAVEKLIDSLETPTNSLKGMSARLATEVK
;
A
#
# COMPACT_ATOMS: atom_id res chain seq x y z
N MET A 1 2.44 -7.37 12.17
CA MET A 1 1.73 -7.83 10.95
C MET A 1 2.76 -7.86 9.84
N ASP A 2 2.72 -8.83 8.94
CA ASP A 2 3.61 -8.84 7.77
C ASP A 2 3.31 -7.61 6.89
N ILE A 3 4.36 -6.90 6.45
CA ILE A 3 4.20 -5.63 5.72
C ILE A 3 3.52 -5.85 4.38
N ASN A 4 3.84 -6.95 3.70
CA ASN A 4 3.23 -7.31 2.42
C ASN A 4 1.73 -7.59 2.61
N GLN A 5 1.37 -8.34 3.66
CA GLN A 5 -0.03 -8.58 4.01
C GLN A 5 -0.79 -7.28 4.33
N LYS A 6 -0.19 -6.35 5.09
CA LYS A 6 -0.80 -5.05 5.40
C LYS A 6 -1.10 -4.24 4.15
N ILE A 7 -0.15 -4.20 3.24
CA ILE A 7 -0.29 -3.46 1.98
C ILE A 7 -1.31 -4.16 1.07
N LEU A 8 -1.37 -5.50 1.04
CA LEU A 8 -2.40 -6.26 0.31
C LEU A 8 -3.80 -5.91 0.79
N GLU A 9 -4.03 -5.96 2.11
CA GLU A 9 -5.33 -5.63 2.70
C GLU A 9 -5.73 -4.18 2.41
N PHE A 10 -4.80 -3.23 2.58
CA PHE A 10 -5.02 -1.84 2.21
C PHE A 10 -5.34 -1.67 0.73
N ALA A 11 -4.60 -2.32 -0.17
CA ALA A 11 -4.86 -2.33 -1.61
C ALA A 11 -6.23 -2.94 -1.96
N GLY A 12 -6.87 -3.64 -1.03
CA GLY A 12 -8.23 -4.17 -1.17
C GLY A 12 -8.29 -5.64 -1.48
N PHE A 13 -7.16 -6.36 -1.39
CA PHE A 13 -7.14 -7.80 -1.43
C PHE A 13 -7.81 -8.34 -0.17
N LYS A 14 -8.66 -9.37 -0.33
CA LYS A 14 -9.40 -9.97 0.79
C LYS A 14 -9.15 -11.46 0.83
N LEU A 15 -8.60 -11.96 1.93
CA LEU A 15 -8.49 -13.39 2.17
C LEU A 15 -9.89 -13.98 2.42
N LYS A 16 -10.28 -14.99 1.65
CA LYS A 16 -11.49 -15.78 1.89
C LYS A 16 -11.16 -17.26 2.06
N ASN A 17 -11.85 -17.87 3.02
CA ASN A 17 -11.87 -19.32 3.18
C ASN A 17 -12.95 -19.90 2.26
N TYR A 18 -12.57 -20.78 1.33
CA TYR A 18 -13.54 -21.54 0.55
C TYR A 18 -14.13 -22.64 1.43
N ARG A 19 -15.37 -22.44 1.90
CA ARG A 19 -16.14 -23.49 2.56
C ARG A 19 -16.87 -24.32 1.50
N SER A 20 -16.19 -25.30 0.92
CA SER A 20 -16.86 -26.36 0.14
C SER A 20 -17.14 -27.57 1.03
N PRO A 21 -18.31 -28.22 0.91
CA PRO A 21 -18.57 -29.51 1.55
C PRO A 21 -17.55 -30.61 1.18
N THR A 22 -16.90 -30.48 0.01
CA THR A 22 -15.89 -31.43 -0.48
C THR A 22 -14.45 -31.05 -0.08
N CYS A 23 -14.23 -29.82 0.39
CA CYS A 23 -12.97 -29.42 1.00
C CYS A 23 -13.12 -29.60 2.51
N ASN A 24 -12.80 -30.79 3.02
CA ASN A 24 -12.86 -31.16 4.44
C ASN A 24 -11.94 -30.28 5.31
N HIS A 25 -12.35 -29.05 5.61
CA HIS A 25 -11.64 -28.13 6.49
C HIS A 25 -10.14 -28.01 6.19
N ASN A 26 -9.73 -28.16 4.93
CA ASN A 26 -8.33 -28.06 4.59
C ASN A 26 -7.98 -26.56 4.61
N PRO A 27 -7.08 -26.10 5.51
CA PRO A 27 -6.65 -24.70 5.55
C PRO A 27 -6.01 -24.23 4.22
N ARG A 28 -5.72 -25.16 3.30
CA ARG A 28 -5.25 -24.88 1.94
C ARG A 28 -6.33 -24.43 0.94
N CYS A 29 -7.62 -24.43 1.32
CA CYS A 29 -8.70 -23.90 0.47
C CYS A 29 -8.89 -22.39 0.68
N GLN A 30 -7.78 -21.65 0.78
CA GLN A 30 -7.76 -20.20 0.91
C GLN A 30 -7.46 -19.56 -0.44
N PHE A 31 -8.24 -18.55 -0.79
CA PHE A 31 -8.00 -17.74 -1.96
C PHE A 31 -8.16 -16.28 -1.60
N TRP A 32 -7.44 -15.44 -2.32
CA TRP A 32 -7.56 -14.00 -2.22
C TRP A 32 -8.53 -13.50 -3.27
N ILE A 33 -9.39 -12.60 -2.86
CA ILE A 33 -10.18 -11.80 -3.80
C ILE A 33 -9.40 -10.53 -4.08
N THR A 34 -9.03 -10.32 -5.33
CA THR A 34 -8.36 -9.11 -5.79
C THR A 34 -9.32 -7.91 -5.77
N PRO A 35 -8.80 -6.66 -5.85
CA PRO A 35 -9.65 -5.48 -5.89
C PRO A 35 -10.64 -5.45 -7.06
N ASP A 36 -10.31 -6.09 -8.19
CA ASP A 36 -11.19 -6.25 -9.35
C ASP A 36 -12.11 -7.50 -9.27
N GLY A 37 -12.13 -8.19 -8.13
CA GLY A 37 -13.06 -9.28 -7.85
C GLY A 37 -12.64 -10.65 -8.35
N ARG A 38 -11.41 -10.81 -8.85
CA ARG A 38 -10.87 -12.11 -9.29
C ARG A 38 -10.40 -12.93 -8.09
N HIS A 39 -10.38 -14.25 -8.25
CA HIS A 39 -9.90 -15.18 -7.23
C HIS A 39 -8.47 -15.61 -7.55
N TRP A 40 -7.53 -15.25 -6.69
CA TRP A 40 -6.11 -15.56 -6.84
C TRP A 40 -5.64 -16.51 -5.72
N PRO A 41 -4.82 -17.52 -6.02
CA PRO A 41 -4.09 -18.26 -5.00
C PRO A 41 -3.01 -17.38 -4.36
N GLN A 42 -2.49 -17.78 -3.19
CA GLN A 42 -1.41 -17.07 -2.50
C GLN A 42 -0.18 -16.83 -3.40
N SER A 43 0.16 -17.78 -4.27
CA SER A 43 1.31 -17.72 -5.17
C SER A 43 1.20 -16.67 -6.28
N GLU A 44 0.01 -16.14 -6.54
CA GLU A 44 -0.22 -15.09 -7.54
C GLU A 44 -0.30 -13.70 -6.90
N LEU A 45 -0.28 -13.60 -5.56
CA LEU A 45 -0.29 -12.32 -4.90
C LEU A 45 0.97 -11.52 -5.22
N PRO A 46 0.84 -10.20 -5.40
CA PRO A 46 2.01 -9.35 -5.54
C PRO A 46 2.86 -9.43 -4.26
N ASP A 47 4.16 -9.55 -4.46
CA ASP A 47 5.14 -9.21 -3.45
C ASP A 47 5.54 -7.75 -3.67
N PHE A 48 5.19 -6.90 -2.71
CA PHE A 48 5.53 -5.48 -2.72
C PHE A 48 6.98 -5.23 -2.26
N THR A 49 7.58 -6.19 -1.54
CA THR A 49 8.96 -6.09 -1.03
C THR A 49 10.00 -6.57 -2.04
N ASP A 50 9.57 -7.25 -3.10
CA ASP A 50 10.43 -7.71 -4.18
C ASP A 50 11.21 -6.56 -4.84
N PRO A 51 12.55 -6.63 -4.94
CA PRO A 51 13.37 -5.55 -5.50
C PRO A 51 13.08 -5.22 -6.97
N GLU A 52 12.65 -6.19 -7.76
CA GLU A 52 12.49 -6.03 -9.21
C GLU A 52 11.08 -5.55 -9.59
N SER A 53 10.05 -6.12 -8.96
CA SER A 53 8.65 -5.93 -9.32
C SER A 53 7.82 -5.22 -8.24
N GLY A 54 8.33 -5.11 -7.01
CA GLY A 54 7.61 -4.56 -5.86
C GLY A 54 7.16 -3.11 -6.09
N ILE A 55 8.03 -2.28 -6.67
CA ILE A 55 7.69 -0.89 -7.04
C ILE A 55 6.52 -0.87 -8.02
N ALA A 56 6.58 -1.67 -9.08
CA ALA A 56 5.50 -1.74 -10.07
C ALA A 56 4.18 -2.21 -9.43
N HIS A 57 4.23 -3.17 -8.50
CA HIS A 57 3.06 -3.61 -7.74
C HIS A 57 2.47 -2.50 -6.87
N LEU A 58 3.30 -1.72 -6.18
CA LEU A 58 2.87 -0.58 -5.36
C LEU A 58 2.14 0.47 -6.23
N PHE A 59 2.71 0.85 -7.36
CA PHE A 59 2.08 1.80 -8.28
C PHE A 59 0.76 1.28 -8.87
N LYS A 60 0.69 -0.03 -9.16
CA LYS A 60 -0.52 -0.63 -9.72
C LYS A 60 -1.67 -0.71 -8.72
N TRP A 61 -1.38 -1.09 -7.47
CA TRP A 61 -2.43 -1.49 -6.51
C TRP A 61 -2.62 -0.53 -5.35
N VAL A 62 -1.56 0.15 -4.91
CA VAL A 62 -1.59 1.00 -3.71
C VAL A 62 -1.87 2.46 -4.07
N VAL A 63 -1.14 3.01 -5.05
CA VAL A 63 -1.25 4.42 -5.45
C VAL A 63 -2.68 4.82 -5.83
N PRO A 64 -3.45 4.03 -6.62
CA PRO A 64 -4.83 4.38 -6.94
C PRO A 64 -5.73 4.47 -5.70
N LYS A 65 -5.46 3.62 -4.70
CA LYS A 65 -6.25 3.57 -3.48
C LYS A 65 -5.93 4.73 -2.53
N LEU A 66 -4.64 5.08 -2.40
CA LEU A 66 -4.23 6.30 -1.69
C LEU A 66 -4.89 7.52 -2.34
N LYS A 67 -4.81 7.63 -3.67
CA LYS A 67 -5.43 8.73 -4.42
C LYS A 67 -6.93 8.85 -4.13
N ALA A 68 -7.67 7.75 -4.23
CA ALA A 68 -9.10 7.74 -3.93
C ALA A 68 -9.42 8.15 -2.47
N HIS A 69 -8.61 7.72 -1.50
CA HIS A 69 -8.77 8.13 -0.09
C HIS A 69 -8.59 9.64 0.09
N TYR A 70 -7.53 10.22 -0.49
CA TYR A 70 -7.27 11.66 -0.34
C TYR A 70 -8.27 12.53 -1.13
N GLU A 71 -8.72 12.07 -2.30
CA GLU A 71 -9.82 12.71 -3.04
C GLU A 71 -11.11 12.71 -2.20
N ALA A 72 -11.45 11.59 -1.55
CA ALA A 72 -12.63 11.49 -0.68
C ALA A 72 -12.54 12.43 0.55
N LEU A 73 -11.34 12.64 1.09
CA LEU A 73 -11.12 13.58 2.19
C LEU A 73 -11.27 15.06 1.78
N SER A 74 -11.52 15.35 0.49
CA SER A 74 -11.76 16.70 -0.03
C SER A 74 -10.66 17.70 0.33
N ILE A 75 -9.41 17.24 0.50
CA ILE A 75 -8.27 18.11 0.77
C ILE A 75 -7.83 18.72 -0.57
N PRO A 76 -8.15 19.99 -0.86
CA PRO A 76 -7.82 20.58 -2.15
C PRO A 76 -6.29 20.70 -2.27
N GLY A 77 -5.72 20.22 -3.37
CA GLY A 77 -4.28 20.34 -3.66
C GLY A 77 -3.38 19.20 -3.17
N TYR A 78 -3.90 18.22 -2.41
CA TYR A 78 -3.09 17.11 -1.92
C TYR A 78 -2.67 16.15 -3.04
N CYS A 79 -3.56 15.82 -3.99
CA CYS A 79 -3.18 15.02 -5.16
C CYS A 79 -2.18 15.73 -6.09
N GLN A 80 -2.06 17.06 -6.01
CA GLN A 80 -1.07 17.84 -6.77
C GLN A 80 0.29 17.92 -6.08
N THR A 81 0.40 17.61 -4.78
CA THR A 81 1.65 17.70 -4.01
C THR A 81 2.14 16.35 -3.50
N ALA A 82 1.27 15.47 -3.00
CA ALA A 82 1.67 14.20 -2.40
C ALA A 82 2.11 13.13 -3.42
N LEU A 83 1.53 13.13 -4.62
CA LEU A 83 1.93 12.21 -5.70
C LEU A 83 3.34 12.53 -6.23
N PRO A 84 3.65 13.80 -6.57
CA PRO A 84 5.02 14.19 -6.90
C PRO A 84 6.00 13.92 -5.76
N LEU A 85 5.62 14.19 -4.51
CA LEU A 85 6.48 13.86 -3.36
C LEU A 85 6.71 12.36 -3.22
N PHE A 86 5.72 11.51 -3.52
CA PHE A 86 5.91 10.07 -3.53
C PHE A 86 6.84 9.65 -4.68
N GLU A 87 6.69 10.23 -5.87
CA GLU A 87 7.56 9.99 -7.03
C GLU A 87 9.01 10.45 -6.76
N ASP A 88 9.22 11.65 -6.23
CA ASP A 88 10.53 12.20 -5.88
C ASP A 88 11.20 11.34 -4.79
N TRP A 89 10.44 10.90 -3.80
CA TRP A 89 10.95 10.07 -2.72
C TRP A 89 11.24 8.62 -3.17
N VAL A 90 10.48 8.10 -4.13
CA VAL A 90 10.82 6.85 -4.86
C VAL A 90 12.16 7.04 -5.59
N TYR A 91 12.36 8.15 -6.29
CA TYR A 91 13.62 8.44 -6.97
C TYR A 91 14.81 8.53 -5.99
N GLU A 92 14.66 9.22 -4.86
CA GLU A 92 15.69 9.30 -3.82
C GLU A 92 16.01 7.92 -3.23
N CYS A 93 14.99 7.12 -2.92
CA CYS A 93 15.18 5.75 -2.42
C CYS A 93 15.85 4.82 -3.44
N ILE A 94 15.59 4.99 -4.74
CA ILE A 94 16.24 4.21 -5.80
C ILE A 94 17.71 4.61 -5.96
N ILE A 95 18.03 5.89 -5.80
CA ILE A 95 19.39 6.42 -5.99
C ILE A 95 20.28 6.10 -4.77
N GLU A 96 19.74 6.22 -3.55
CA GLU A 96 20.54 6.11 -2.33
C GLU A 96 20.55 4.73 -1.69
N ASN A 97 19.61 3.84 -2.05
CA ASN A 97 19.33 2.62 -1.27
C ASN A 97 19.42 1.33 -2.10
N LYS A 98 19.88 0.26 -1.45
CA LYS A 98 20.01 -1.07 -2.09
C LYS A 98 18.67 -1.81 -2.25
N GLU A 99 17.62 -1.37 -1.55
CA GLU A 99 16.30 -2.02 -1.50
C GLU A 99 15.15 -0.99 -1.55
N PRO A 100 14.91 -0.38 -2.74
CA PRO A 100 13.91 0.69 -2.89
C PRO A 100 12.48 0.22 -2.66
N ALA A 101 12.13 -1.00 -3.10
CA ALA A 101 10.78 -1.56 -2.93
C ALA A 101 10.40 -1.71 -1.45
N LEU A 102 11.31 -2.24 -0.63
CA LEU A 102 11.10 -2.39 0.81
C LEU A 102 11.00 -1.03 1.52
N SER A 103 11.85 -0.07 1.15
CA SER A 103 11.81 1.29 1.71
C SER A 103 10.46 1.97 1.44
N LEU A 104 9.91 1.79 0.24
CA LEU A 104 8.59 2.28 -0.12
C LEU A 104 7.46 1.58 0.62
N CYS A 105 7.57 0.26 0.83
CA CYS A 105 6.63 -0.47 1.66
C CYS A 105 6.52 0.14 3.06
N TYR A 106 7.65 0.49 3.71
CA TYR A 106 7.63 1.11 5.03
C TYR A 106 6.98 2.49 5.06
N ALA A 107 7.13 3.29 4.00
CA ALA A 107 6.45 4.58 3.93
C ALA A 107 4.95 4.44 3.67
N VAL A 108 4.57 3.54 2.77
CA VAL A 108 3.17 3.19 2.55
C VAL A 108 2.55 2.72 3.86
N GLU A 109 3.23 1.86 4.62
CA GLU A 109 2.77 1.44 5.94
C GLU A 109 2.51 2.62 6.88
N LYS A 110 3.46 3.56 7.00
CA LYS A 110 3.28 4.77 7.82
C LYS A 110 2.11 5.63 7.35
N LEU A 111 1.90 5.75 6.04
CA LEU A 111 0.76 6.47 5.48
C LEU A 111 -0.56 5.77 5.85
N ILE A 112 -0.64 4.45 5.72
CA ILE A 112 -1.81 3.66 6.12
C ILE A 112 -2.12 3.90 7.61
N ASP A 113 -1.12 3.79 8.49
CA ASP A 113 -1.29 4.04 9.93
C ASP A 113 -1.79 5.46 10.24
N SER A 114 -1.34 6.44 9.46
CA SER A 114 -1.80 7.82 9.58
C SER A 114 -3.25 8.05 9.14
N LEU A 115 -3.77 7.19 8.25
CA LEU A 115 -5.16 7.23 7.77
C LEU A 115 -6.12 6.53 8.74
N GLU A 116 -5.65 5.48 9.42
CA GLU A 116 -6.46 4.71 10.38
C GLU A 116 -6.54 5.36 11.77
N THR A 117 -5.68 6.33 12.07
CA THR A 117 -5.76 7.11 13.32
C THR A 117 -6.74 8.28 13.20
N PRO A 118 -7.77 8.39 14.07
CA PRO A 118 -8.73 9.47 14.00
C PRO A 118 -8.04 10.81 14.33
N THR A 119 -7.87 11.64 13.30
CA THR A 119 -7.70 13.11 13.35
C THR A 119 -6.87 13.66 14.53
N ASN A 120 -5.55 13.70 14.35
CA ASN A 120 -4.67 14.76 14.93
C ASN A 120 -3.32 14.89 14.21
N SER A 121 -2.93 13.93 13.36
CA SER A 121 -1.57 13.80 12.81
C SER A 121 -1.32 14.51 11.47
N LEU A 122 -2.38 14.76 10.67
CA LEU A 122 -2.23 15.37 9.33
C LEU A 122 -1.72 16.83 9.37
N LYS A 123 -1.95 17.55 10.48
CA LYS A 123 -1.28 18.86 10.72
C LYS A 123 0.22 18.72 11.02
N GLY A 124 0.66 17.57 11.55
CA GLY A 124 2.06 17.32 11.91
C GLY A 124 2.93 16.91 10.72
N MET A 125 2.41 16.15 9.76
CA MET A 125 3.18 15.71 8.58
C MET A 125 3.39 16.85 7.57
N SER A 126 2.39 17.70 7.36
CA SER A 126 2.54 18.93 6.54
C SER A 126 3.51 19.93 7.17
N ALA A 127 3.61 19.98 8.50
CA ALA A 127 4.56 20.86 9.20
C ALA A 127 6.00 20.32 9.14
N ARG A 128 6.21 19.01 9.19
CA ARG A 128 7.54 18.37 9.14
C ARG A 128 8.15 18.37 7.75
N LEU A 129 7.37 18.07 6.70
CA LEU A 129 7.85 18.15 5.32
C LEU A 129 8.22 19.59 4.90
N ALA A 130 7.60 20.61 5.50
CA ALA A 130 7.94 22.01 5.26
C ALA A 130 9.16 22.51 6.07
N THR A 131 9.67 21.74 7.04
CA THR A 131 10.81 22.14 7.89
C THR A 131 12.10 21.37 7.60
N GLU A 132 12.05 20.22 6.94
CA GLU A 132 13.25 19.44 6.58
C GLU A 132 13.81 19.79 5.18
N VAL A 133 13.11 20.62 4.39
CA VAL A 133 13.62 21.20 3.15
C VAL A 133 14.10 22.64 3.42
N LYS A 134 15.27 22.77 4.05
CA LYS A 134 16.05 24.02 4.11
C LYS A 134 17.54 23.75 4.22
#